data_AF-A0AAW1XY46-F1
#
_entry.id   AF-A0AAW1XY46-F1
#
_cell.length_a   1.000
_cell.length_b   1.000
_cell.length_c   1.000
_cell.angle_alpha   90.00
_cell.angle_beta   90.00
_cell.angle_gamma   90.00
#
_symmetry.space_group_name_H-M   'P 1'
#
loop_
_entity.id
_entity.type
_entity.pdbx_description
1 polymer ?
#
loop_
_entity_poly.entity_id
_entity_poly.type
_entity_poly.pdbx_seq_one_letter_code
_entity_poly.pdbx_strand_id
1 'polypeptide(L)'
;MGTAFAEYGIESAFGSHNKDEAFIFSGHLCAQINYAPGTTNDWIIKGPLTIPDMFPFLKGTVFESRVDAAFEATAKYEAYLFKDDKYALINYSSAGHLISNIKLITNGFHGLKNTIFGSGFDAAFASHRTI
;
A
#
# COMPACT_ATOMS: atom_id res chain seq x y z
N MET A 1 -14.98 4.17 21.02
CA MET A 1 -14.44 4.87 19.83
C MET A 1 -13.96 3.81 18.88
N GLY A 2 -14.35 3.91 17.60
CA GLY A 2 -13.88 2.98 16.57
C GLY A 2 -12.46 3.35 16.14
N THR A 3 -11.76 2.43 15.49
CA THR A 3 -10.51 2.78 14.80
C THR A 3 -10.82 3.71 13.63
N ALA A 4 -9.86 4.51 13.17
CA ALA A 4 -10.02 5.34 11.97
C ALA A 4 -10.55 4.55 10.76
N PHE A 5 -10.13 3.29 10.60
CA PHE A 5 -10.61 2.39 9.54
C PHE A 5 -12.12 2.11 9.59
N ALA A 6 -12.73 2.11 10.77
CA ALA A 6 -14.15 1.83 10.97
C ALA A 6 -15.00 3.10 10.90
N GLU A 7 -14.45 4.23 11.35
CA GLU A 7 -15.14 5.52 11.36
C GLU A 7 -15.08 6.23 10.00
N TYR A 8 -13.94 6.14 9.30
CA TYR A 8 -13.67 6.85 8.05
C TYR A 8 -13.45 5.93 6.84
N GLY A 9 -13.36 4.62 7.07
CA GLY A 9 -13.14 3.63 6.01
C GLY A 9 -11.66 3.38 5.69
N ILE A 10 -11.42 2.58 4.66
CA ILE A 10 -10.09 2.25 4.14
C ILE A 10 -9.94 2.97 2.80
N GLU A 11 -8.92 3.83 2.69
CA GLU A 11 -8.66 4.64 1.50
C GLU A 11 -7.76 3.90 0.49
N SER A 12 -6.86 3.05 0.97
CA SER A 12 -5.96 2.27 0.14
C SER A 12 -5.57 0.98 0.84
N ALA A 13 -5.23 -0.05 0.06
CA ALA A 13 -4.77 -1.34 0.58
C ALA A 13 -3.91 -2.07 -0.45
N PHE A 14 -3.09 -3.00 0.02
CA PHE A 14 -2.46 -4.01 -0.83
C PHE A 14 -2.37 -5.36 -0.10
N GLY A 15 -2.46 -6.45 -0.87
CA GLY A 15 -2.30 -7.81 -0.35
C GLY A 15 -0.85 -8.10 0.04
N SER A 16 -0.65 -9.12 0.88
CA SER A 16 0.67 -9.61 1.27
C SER A 16 0.95 -10.97 0.65
N HIS A 17 2.24 -11.29 0.47
CA HIS A 17 2.70 -12.62 0.07
C HIS A 17 2.48 -13.65 1.19
N ASN A 18 2.18 -13.19 2.41
CA ASN A 18 1.68 -14.03 3.48
C ASN A 18 0.17 -14.28 3.31
N LYS A 19 -0.23 -15.53 3.54
CA LYS A 19 -1.60 -15.98 3.33
C LYS A 19 -2.61 -15.17 4.17
N ASP A 20 -3.68 -14.74 3.53
CA ASP A 20 -4.82 -14.04 4.15
C ASP A 20 -4.45 -12.71 4.82
N GLU A 21 -3.29 -12.14 4.47
CA GLU A 21 -2.81 -10.88 5.03
C GLU A 21 -2.90 -9.71 4.04
N ALA A 22 -3.13 -8.51 4.56
CA ALA A 22 -3.12 -7.27 3.79
C ALA A 22 -2.63 -6.10 4.66
N PHE A 23 -2.14 -5.05 4.01
CA PHE A 23 -1.92 -3.74 4.62
C PHE A 23 -3.05 -2.80 4.20
N ILE A 24 -3.64 -2.11 5.17
CA ILE A 24 -4.74 -1.16 4.96
C ILE A 24 -4.34 0.24 5.45
N PHE A 25 -4.85 1.28 4.79
CA PHE A 25 -4.52 2.68 5.05
C PHE A 25 -5.78 3.53 5.21
N SER A 26 -5.73 4.49 6.13
CA SER A 26 -6.77 5.51 6.35
C SER A 26 -6.09 6.81 6.79
N GLY A 27 -5.99 7.78 5.89
CA GLY A 27 -5.19 8.99 6.09
C GLY A 27 -3.72 8.63 6.37
N HIS A 28 -3.20 9.11 7.49
CA HIS A 28 -1.81 8.87 7.91
C HIS A 28 -1.63 7.57 8.73
N LEU A 29 -2.70 6.81 8.96
CA LEU A 29 -2.69 5.57 9.72
C LEU A 29 -2.72 4.34 8.81
N CYS A 30 -2.08 3.27 9.26
CA CYS A 30 -2.11 1.98 8.59
C CYS A 30 -2.07 0.81 9.58
N ALA A 31 -2.49 -0.36 9.11
CA ALA A 31 -2.43 -1.61 9.87
C ALA A 31 -2.13 -2.77 8.93
N GLN A 32 -1.44 -3.79 9.45
CA GLN A 32 -1.36 -5.11 8.85
C GLN A 32 -2.45 -5.96 9.48
N ILE A 33 -3.27 -6.61 8.66
CA ILE A 33 -4.40 -7.41 9.12
C ILE A 33 -4.33 -8.82 8.54
N ASN A 34 -4.95 -9.76 9.22
CA ASN A 34 -5.43 -10.99 8.61
C ASN A 34 -6.93 -10.82 8.35
N TYR A 35 -7.37 -10.96 7.10
CA TYR A 35 -8.78 -10.75 6.72
C TYR A 35 -9.62 -12.05 6.73
N ALA A 36 -9.03 -13.18 7.14
CA ALA A 36 -9.68 -14.46 7.44
C ALA A 36 -10.82 -14.85 6.47
N PRO A 37 -10.52 -15.00 5.16
CA PRO A 37 -11.54 -15.15 4.13
C PRO A 37 -12.45 -16.35 4.38
N GLY A 38 -13.76 -16.15 4.20
CA GLY A 38 -14.78 -17.17 4.45
C GLY A 38 -15.15 -17.34 5.93
N THR A 39 -14.65 -16.49 6.81
CA THR A 39 -14.97 -16.49 8.24
C THR A 39 -15.18 -15.06 8.76
N THR A 40 -15.36 -14.90 10.07
CA THR A 40 -15.39 -13.60 10.78
C THR A 40 -14.31 -13.53 11.86
N ASN A 41 -13.22 -14.30 11.69
CA ASN A 41 -12.10 -14.39 12.65
C ASN A 41 -10.93 -13.49 12.24
N ASP A 42 -11.23 -12.39 11.54
CA ASP A 42 -10.24 -11.39 11.15
C ASP A 42 -9.62 -10.73 12.39
N TRP A 43 -8.38 -10.28 12.25
CA TRP A 43 -7.66 -9.64 13.34
C TRP A 43 -6.55 -8.73 12.84
N ILE A 44 -6.18 -7.75 13.67
CA ILE A 44 -5.05 -6.85 13.40
C ILE A 44 -3.76 -7.53 13.84
N ILE A 45 -2.88 -7.81 12.88
CA ILE A 45 -1.54 -8.37 13.12
C ILE A 45 -0.63 -7.31 13.73
N LYS A 46 -0.64 -6.10 13.15
CA LYS A 46 0.20 -4.99 13.59
C LYS A 46 -0.49 -3.66 13.35
N GLY A 47 -0.43 -2.78 14.36
CA GLY A 47 -1.05 -1.46 14.35
C GLY A 47 -2.39 -1.39 15.08
N PRO A 48 -3.15 -0.30 14.90
CA PRO A 48 -2.90 0.83 14.00
C PRO A 48 -1.60 1.60 14.32
N LEU A 49 -0.85 1.99 13.30
CA LEU A 49 0.37 2.81 13.41
C LEU A 49 0.31 3.96 12.40
N THR A 50 1.11 5.00 12.60
CA THR A 50 1.36 5.95 11.52
C THR A 50 2.13 5.27 10.38
N ILE A 51 2.05 5.80 9.16
CA ILE A 51 2.80 5.24 8.02
C ILE A 51 4.31 5.18 8.31
N PRO A 52 4.97 6.22 8.88
CA PRO A 52 6.38 6.14 9.26
C PRO A 52 6.69 5.11 10.37
N ASP A 53 5.77 4.86 11.31
CA ASP A 53 6.01 3.86 12.35
C ASP A 53 5.90 2.43 11.80
N MET A 54 5.03 2.22 10.80
CA MET A 54 4.94 0.93 10.09
C MET A 54 6.10 0.75 9.10
N PHE A 55 6.44 1.80 8.36
CA PHE A 55 7.42 1.84 7.29
C PHE A 55 8.40 3.01 7.50
N PRO A 56 9.42 2.86 8.37
CA PRO A 56 10.33 3.95 8.73
C PRO A 56 11.05 4.62 7.56
N PHE A 57 11.28 3.88 6.48
CA PHE A 57 11.90 4.38 5.25
C PHE A 57 11.00 5.32 4.43
N LEU A 58 9.72 5.49 4.78
CA LEU A 58 8.82 6.48 4.17
C LEU A 58 8.82 7.83 4.90
N LYS A 59 9.51 7.94 6.05
CA LYS A 59 9.63 9.18 6.80
C LYS A 59 10.32 10.27 5.97
N GLY A 60 9.77 11.48 5.98
CA GLY A 60 10.24 12.62 5.20
C GLY A 60 9.89 12.55 3.71
N THR A 61 9.14 11.53 3.27
CA THR A 61 8.69 11.39 1.89
C THR A 61 7.25 11.87 1.73
N VAL A 62 6.77 11.99 0.49
CA VAL A 62 5.36 12.32 0.22
C VAL A 62 4.39 11.29 0.83
N PHE A 63 4.83 10.05 1.03
CA PHE A 63 4.01 8.95 1.54
C PHE A 63 3.83 8.94 3.05
N GLU A 64 4.55 9.78 3.81
CA GLU A 64 4.46 9.82 5.27
C GLU A 64 3.02 10.11 5.77
N SER A 65 2.24 10.88 5.00
CA SER A 65 0.91 11.31 5.42
C SER A 65 -0.25 10.54 4.80
N ARG A 66 -0.05 9.89 3.65
CA ARG A 66 -1.12 9.16 2.92
C ARG A 66 -0.55 8.26 1.83
N VAL A 67 -1.32 7.24 1.49
CA VAL A 67 -1.16 6.43 0.27
C VAL A 67 -2.50 6.47 -0.47
N ASP A 68 -2.52 6.92 -1.72
CA ASP A 68 -3.77 7.08 -2.49
C ASP A 68 -4.20 5.74 -3.11
N ALA A 69 -3.25 4.95 -3.60
CA ALA A 69 -3.49 3.59 -4.10
C ALA A 69 -2.26 2.71 -3.88
N ALA A 70 -2.45 1.39 -3.87
CA ALA A 70 -1.36 0.44 -3.78
C ALA A 70 -1.70 -0.88 -4.45
N PHE A 71 -0.69 -1.63 -4.87
CA PHE A 71 -0.87 -3.03 -5.23
C PHE A 71 0.38 -3.85 -4.91
N GLU A 72 0.18 -5.13 -4.61
CA GLU A 72 1.25 -6.09 -4.39
C GLU A 72 1.95 -6.43 -5.70
N ALA A 73 3.28 -6.35 -5.72
CA ALA A 73 4.06 -6.75 -6.87
C ALA A 73 4.22 -8.27 -6.93
N THR A 74 4.53 -8.75 -8.14
CA THR A 74 4.81 -10.16 -8.38
C THR A 74 6.03 -10.66 -7.60
N ALA A 75 7.03 -9.80 -7.42
CA ALA A 75 8.21 -10.09 -6.63
C ALA A 75 7.87 -10.17 -5.14
N LYS A 76 8.49 -11.13 -4.45
CA LYS A 76 8.13 -11.46 -3.08
C LYS A 76 8.38 -10.30 -2.13
N TYR A 77 7.38 -9.96 -1.32
CA TYR A 77 7.37 -8.85 -0.39
C TYR A 77 7.58 -7.47 -1.02
N GLU A 78 7.29 -7.32 -2.31
CA GLU A 78 7.34 -6.02 -2.97
C GLU A 78 5.94 -5.45 -3.19
N ALA A 79 5.80 -4.14 -3.08
CA ALA A 79 4.55 -3.44 -3.36
C ALA A 79 4.80 -2.08 -4.00
N TYR A 80 3.89 -1.67 -4.87
CA TYR A 80 3.85 -0.33 -5.42
C TYR A 80 2.87 0.52 -4.59
N LEU A 81 3.34 1.67 -4.12
CA LEU A 81 2.53 2.68 -3.45
C LEU A 81 2.44 3.91 -4.36
N PHE A 82 1.25 4.50 -4.47
CA PHE A 82 0.98 5.68 -5.29
C PHE A 82 0.50 6.84 -4.43
N LYS A 83 0.99 8.03 -4.76
CA LYS A 83 0.52 9.28 -4.18
C LYS A 83 0.69 10.40 -5.18
N ASP A 84 -0.41 11.08 -5.50
CA ASP A 84 -0.46 12.08 -6.56
C ASP A 84 0.19 11.52 -7.84
N ASP A 85 1.10 12.28 -8.48
CA ASP A 85 1.83 11.88 -9.68
C ASP A 85 3.06 10.98 -9.42
N LYS A 86 3.27 10.51 -8.18
CA LYS A 86 4.45 9.75 -7.76
C LYS A 86 4.14 8.33 -7.35
N TYR A 87 5.14 7.47 -7.45
CA TYR A 87 5.09 6.12 -6.92
C TYR A 87 6.38 5.74 -6.17
N ALA A 88 6.24 4.83 -5.21
CA ALA A 88 7.34 4.13 -4.55
C ALA A 88 7.22 2.63 -4.83
N LEU A 89 8.36 1.97 -5.06
CA LEU A 89 8.48 0.52 -5.01
C LEU A 89 9.17 0.17 -3.68
N ILE A 90 8.46 -0.56 -2.83
CA ILE A 90 8.92 -0.89 -1.47
C ILE A 90 9.12 -2.39 -1.33
N ASN A 91 10.03 -2.77 -0.43
CA ASN A 91 10.04 -4.08 0.17
C ASN A 91 9.38 -3.98 1.57
N TYR A 92 8.34 -4.78 1.83
CA TYR A 92 7.60 -4.78 3.10
C TYR A 92 7.94 -5.98 4.01
N SER A 93 9.05 -6.67 3.75
CA SER A 93 9.55 -7.70 4.67
C SER A 93 10.05 -7.10 6.00
N SER A 94 10.55 -7.95 6.91
CA SER A 94 11.15 -7.50 8.17
C SER A 94 12.37 -6.59 7.99
N ALA A 95 13.08 -6.69 6.86
CA ALA A 95 14.17 -5.79 6.46
C ALA A 95 13.69 -4.75 5.42
N GLY A 96 12.47 -4.24 5.62
CA GLY A 96 11.81 -3.37 4.66
C GLY A 96 12.59 -2.12 4.32
N HIS A 97 12.51 -1.70 3.06
CA HIS A 97 13.23 -0.56 2.51
C HIS A 97 12.55 -0.05 1.23
N LEU A 98 12.93 1.16 0.81
CA LEU A 98 12.66 1.63 -0.55
C LEU A 98 13.60 0.90 -1.52
N ILE A 99 13.04 0.18 -2.50
CA ILE A 99 13.82 -0.56 -3.50
C ILE A 99 14.47 0.40 -4.49
N SER A 100 13.84 1.54 -4.74
CA SER A 100 14.42 2.61 -5.56
C SER A 100 13.90 3.97 -5.12
N ASN A 101 14.55 5.04 -5.61
CA ASN A 101 14.07 6.40 -5.39
C ASN A 101 12.62 6.56 -5.87
N ILE A 102 11.87 7.41 -5.18
CA ILE A 102 10.51 7.81 -5.57
C ILE A 102 10.58 8.51 -6.94
N LYS A 103 9.69 8.12 -7.85
CA LYS A 103 9.67 8.61 -9.24
C LYS A 103 8.26 9.06 -9.61
N LEU A 104 8.17 9.85 -10.67
CA LEU A 104 6.90 10.07 -11.36
C LEU A 104 6.35 8.73 -11.89
N ILE A 105 5.03 8.56 -11.84
CA ILE A 105 4.33 7.39 -12.40
C ILE A 105 4.74 7.18 -13.86
N THR A 106 4.73 8.24 -14.66
CA THR A 106 5.07 8.21 -16.09
C THR A 106 6.53 7.84 -16.39
N ASN A 107 7.42 7.92 -15.40
CA ASN A 107 8.82 7.48 -15.51
C ASN A 107 9.00 5.98 -15.20
N GLY A 108 8.12 5.36 -14.41
CA GLY A 108 8.14 3.91 -14.14
C GLY A 108 7.18 3.11 -15.03
N PHE A 109 6.06 3.73 -15.40
CA PHE A 109 4.96 3.15 -16.16
C PHE A 109 4.78 3.95 -17.46
N HIS A 110 5.70 3.77 -18.41
CA HIS A 110 5.70 4.57 -19.65
C HIS A 110 4.40 4.47 -20.45
N GLY A 111 3.69 3.34 -20.37
CA GLY A 111 2.39 3.15 -21.02
C GLY A 111 1.27 4.06 -20.50
N LEU A 112 1.46 4.72 -19.35
CA LEU A 112 0.48 5.63 -18.76
C LEU A 112 0.72 7.10 -19.13
N LYS A 113 1.76 7.40 -19.92
CA LYS A 113 1.99 8.76 -20.44
C LYS A 113 0.79 9.22 -21.27
N ASN A 114 0.41 10.48 -21.08
CA ASN A 114 -0.75 11.10 -21.76
C ASN A 114 -2.10 10.41 -21.46
N THR A 115 -2.21 9.77 -20.30
CA THR A 115 -3.48 9.24 -19.78
C THR A 115 -3.84 9.96 -18.49
N ILE A 116 -5.09 9.80 -18.06
CA ILE A 116 -5.57 10.31 -16.76
C ILE A 116 -4.78 9.71 -15.58
N PHE A 117 -4.16 8.54 -15.75
CA PHE A 117 -3.38 7.87 -14.70
C PHE A 117 -1.97 8.44 -14.53
N GLY A 118 -1.55 9.36 -15.40
CA GLY A 118 -0.26 10.04 -15.26
C GLY A 118 -0.18 10.93 -14.02
N SER A 119 -1.33 11.38 -13.49
CA SER A 119 -1.44 12.25 -12.32
C SER A 119 -1.84 11.53 -11.03
N GLY A 120 -2.01 10.21 -11.06
CA GLY A 120 -2.35 9.41 -9.88
C GLY A 120 -3.40 8.34 -10.11
N PHE A 121 -3.77 7.68 -9.02
CA PHE A 121 -4.76 6.62 -8.98
C PHE A 121 -5.61 6.76 -7.71
N ASP A 122 -6.91 6.53 -7.85
CA ASP A 122 -7.82 6.52 -6.69
C ASP A 122 -7.84 5.15 -5.98
N ALA A 123 -7.53 4.06 -6.69
CA ALA A 123 -7.41 2.71 -6.16
C ALA A 123 -6.63 1.80 -7.13
N ALA A 124 -6.04 0.72 -6.61
CA ALA A 124 -5.40 -0.32 -7.42
C ALA A 124 -5.46 -1.69 -6.72
N PHE A 125 -5.37 -2.77 -7.49
CA PHE A 125 -5.11 -4.12 -6.99
C PHE A 125 -4.43 -4.96 -8.07
N ALA A 126 -3.62 -5.93 -7.66
CA ALA A 126 -2.99 -6.87 -8.58
C ALA A 126 -3.96 -7.99 -8.94
N SER A 127 -4.06 -8.33 -10.22
CA SER A 127 -4.82 -9.50 -10.66
C SER A 127 -4.21 -10.79 -10.11
N HIS A 128 -5.06 -11.81 -9.93
CA HIS A 128 -4.59 -13.19 -9.73
C HIS A 128 -3.69 -13.61 -10.90
N ARG A 129 -2.71 -14.45 -10.59
CA ARG A 129 -1.97 -15.18 -11.62
C ARG A 129 -2.80 -16.38 -12.03
N THR A 130 -3.19 -16.44 -13.29
CA THR A 130 -3.53 -17.71 -13.93
C THR A 130 -2.24 -18.50 -14.07
N ILE A 131 -2.07 -19.52 -13.23
CA ILE A 131 -1.03 -20.56 -13.38
C ILE A 131 -1.64 -21.72 -14.15
#